data_AF-A0A2S1QZQ1-F1
#
_entry.id   AF-A0A2S1QZQ1-F1
#
_cell.length_a   1.000
_cell.length_b   1.000
_cell.length_c   1.000
_cell.angle_alpha   90.00
_cell.angle_beta   90.00
_cell.angle_gamma   90.00
#
_symmetry.space_group_name_H-M   'P 1'
#
loop_
_entity.id
_entity.type
_entity.pdbx_description
1 polymer ?
#
loop_
_entity_poly.entity_id
_entity_poly.type
_entity_poly.pdbx_seq_one_letter_code
_entity_poly.pdbx_strand_id
1 'polypeptide(L)'
;MPPARKTWRSYSHSYSKMTRNRLYLLTGFIIAGGYGWLAYAWKHAQHSSFTPCLFKNATGVACPSCGTTRSVMAVAKGHITEAILINPIGLFMALLMIALPLWLVYDVITKKDTLYKGYLKFENIVRIKWVAILLAILIILNWAWNIQKGL
;
A
#
# COMPACT_ATOMS: atom_id res chain seq x y z
N MET A 1 17.23 -48.80 14.92
CA MET A 1 17.08 -48.00 13.68
C MET A 1 16.67 -46.59 14.05
N PRO A 2 17.47 -45.54 13.78
CA PRO A 2 17.07 -44.16 14.06
C PRO A 2 16.10 -43.65 12.98
N PRO A 3 15.10 -42.82 13.32
CA PRO A 3 14.15 -42.28 12.34
C PRO A 3 14.79 -41.17 11.49
N ALA A 4 14.38 -41.16 10.21
CA ALA A 4 14.87 -40.28 9.16
C ALA A 4 14.72 -38.78 9.50
N ARG A 5 15.81 -38.02 9.30
CA ARG A 5 15.84 -36.55 9.31
C ARG A 5 14.92 -36.03 8.20
N LYS A 6 13.73 -35.55 8.58
CA LYS A 6 12.88 -34.75 7.69
C LYS A 6 13.65 -33.47 7.33
N THR A 7 13.91 -33.30 6.05
CA THR A 7 14.64 -32.15 5.50
C THR A 7 13.80 -30.89 5.69
N TRP A 8 14.38 -29.86 6.31
CA TRP A 8 13.75 -28.56 6.62
C TRP A 8 13.27 -27.74 5.41
N ARG A 9 13.36 -28.29 4.19
CA ARG A 9 13.18 -27.55 2.93
C ARG A 9 11.73 -27.54 2.41
N SER A 10 10.83 -28.33 2.98
CA SER A 10 9.45 -28.49 2.46
C SER A 10 8.37 -27.71 3.23
N TYR A 11 8.71 -27.04 4.35
CA TYR A 11 7.70 -26.41 5.22
C TYR A 11 7.33 -24.97 4.87
N SER A 12 8.06 -24.31 3.96
CA SER A 12 7.85 -22.88 3.65
C SER A 12 6.76 -22.60 2.62
N HIS A 13 6.15 -23.61 2.01
CA HIS A 13 5.16 -23.41 0.93
C HIS A 13 3.70 -23.35 1.40
N SER A 14 3.39 -23.64 2.67
CA SER A 14 2.04 -23.97 3.11
C SER A 14 1.30 -22.89 3.91
N TYR A 15 1.51 -21.60 3.65
CA TYR A 15 0.88 -20.54 4.47
C TYR A 15 0.27 -19.34 3.74
N SER A 16 0.42 -19.22 2.42
CA SER A 16 -0.34 -18.24 1.62
C SER A 16 -1.56 -18.93 1.03
N LYS A 17 -2.76 -18.63 1.56
CA LYS A 17 -4.04 -19.07 0.97
C LYS A 17 -4.32 -18.41 -0.40
N MET A 18 -3.54 -17.37 -0.75
CA MET A 18 -3.70 -16.61 -1.97
C MET A 18 -3.05 -17.30 -3.16
N THR A 19 -3.85 -17.62 -4.18
CA THR A 19 -3.36 -18.13 -5.46
C THR A 19 -2.92 -16.99 -6.37
N ARG A 20 -1.99 -17.26 -7.29
CA ARG A 20 -1.49 -16.27 -8.27
C ARG A 20 -2.63 -15.56 -9.01
N ASN A 21 -3.55 -16.31 -9.60
CA ASN A 21 -4.63 -15.72 -10.40
C ASN A 21 -5.54 -14.83 -9.55
N ARG A 22 -5.86 -15.25 -8.31
CA ARG A 22 -6.64 -14.41 -7.38
C ARG A 22 -5.90 -13.14 -7.02
N LEU A 23 -4.60 -13.23 -6.73
CA LEU A 23 -3.77 -12.05 -6.45
C LEU A 23 -3.83 -11.07 -7.62
N TYR A 24 -3.64 -11.53 -8.85
CA TYR A 24 -3.54 -10.66 -10.03
C TYR A 24 -4.87 -9.97 -10.32
N LEU A 25 -5.99 -10.71 -10.17
CA LEU A 25 -7.33 -10.14 -10.28
C LEU A 25 -7.56 -9.06 -9.23
N LEU A 26 -7.27 -9.34 -7.95
CA LEU A 26 -7.43 -8.36 -6.87
C LEU A 26 -6.52 -7.14 -7.07
N THR A 27 -5.26 -7.34 -7.45
CA THR A 27 -4.33 -6.25 -7.76
C THR A 27 -4.87 -5.39 -8.90
N GLY A 28 -5.40 -6.01 -9.97
CA GLY A 28 -6.04 -5.29 -11.07
C GLY A 28 -7.23 -4.44 -10.63
N PHE A 29 -8.14 -5.01 -9.82
CA PHE A 29 -9.28 -4.26 -9.27
C PHE A 29 -8.85 -3.11 -8.35
N ILE A 30 -7.84 -3.33 -7.48
CA ILE A 30 -7.31 -2.30 -6.59
C ILE A 30 -6.67 -1.16 -7.39
N ILE A 31 -5.91 -1.48 -8.44
CA ILE A 31 -5.32 -0.48 -9.35
C ILE A 31 -6.44 0.34 -10.01
N ALA A 32 -7.42 -0.33 -10.64
CA ALA A 32 -8.52 0.33 -11.32
C ALA A 32 -9.32 1.24 -10.37
N GLY A 33 -9.67 0.73 -9.18
CA GLY A 33 -10.37 1.50 -8.15
C GLY A 33 -9.54 2.68 -7.63
N GLY A 34 -8.24 2.49 -7.42
CA GLY A 34 -7.31 3.53 -6.96
C GLY A 34 -7.18 4.69 -7.96
N TYR A 35 -7.00 4.39 -9.25
CA TYR A 35 -6.97 5.41 -10.30
C TYR A 35 -8.33 6.07 -10.50
N GLY A 36 -9.43 5.31 -10.45
CA GLY A 36 -10.78 5.86 -10.51
C GLY A 36 -11.07 6.85 -9.38
N TRP A 37 -10.69 6.49 -8.15
CA TRP A 37 -10.79 7.37 -6.99
C TRP A 37 -9.92 8.63 -7.13
N LEU A 38 -8.68 8.49 -7.60
CA LEU A 38 -7.78 9.62 -7.81
C LEU A 38 -8.35 10.60 -8.84
N ALA A 39 -8.90 10.09 -9.96
CA ALA A 39 -9.54 10.92 -10.97
C ALA A 39 -10.78 11.64 -10.45
N TYR A 40 -11.62 10.96 -9.67
CA TYR A 40 -12.76 11.57 -8.98
C TYR A 40 -12.31 12.68 -8.02
N ALA A 41 -11.35 12.37 -7.14
CA ALA A 41 -10.81 13.33 -6.17
C ALA A 41 -10.19 14.54 -6.86
N TRP A 42 -9.49 14.36 -7.99
CA TRP A 42 -8.89 15.46 -8.75
C TRP A 42 -9.94 16.42 -9.30
N LYS A 43 -11.05 15.89 -9.84
CA LYS A 43 -12.16 16.71 -10.35
C LYS A 43 -12.84 17.51 -9.23
N HIS A 44 -13.04 16.88 -8.06
CA HIS A 44 -13.72 17.53 -6.94
C HIS A 44 -12.83 18.45 -6.11
N ALA A 45 -11.51 18.31 -6.19
CA ALA A 45 -10.56 19.17 -5.45
C ALA A 45 -10.61 20.64 -5.86
N GLN A 46 -11.20 20.97 -7.02
CA GLN A 46 -11.29 22.35 -7.52
C GLN A 46 -12.54 23.11 -7.06
N HIS A 47 -13.55 22.42 -6.51
CA HIS A 47 -14.87 23.02 -6.28
C HIS A 47 -15.37 22.97 -4.83
N SER A 48 -14.66 22.30 -3.93
CA SER A 48 -15.06 22.25 -2.52
C SER A 48 -13.89 21.97 -1.58
N SER A 49 -14.03 22.37 -0.32
CA SER A 49 -13.21 21.93 0.83
C SER A 49 -13.51 20.46 1.16
N PHE A 50 -13.51 19.60 0.14
CA PHE A 50 -13.86 18.20 0.26
C PHE A 50 -12.79 17.48 1.07
N THR A 51 -13.18 16.98 2.23
CA THR A 51 -12.35 16.08 3.02
C THR A 51 -12.79 14.66 2.72
N PRO A 52 -12.13 13.94 1.79
CA PRO A 52 -12.53 12.60 1.34
C PRO A 52 -12.52 11.51 2.43
N CYS A 53 -12.06 11.83 3.63
CA CYS A 53 -11.88 10.86 4.70
C CYS A 53 -13.16 10.71 5.54
N LEU A 54 -13.91 9.64 5.30
CA LEU A 54 -15.11 9.30 6.08
C LEU A 54 -14.80 9.16 7.58
N PHE A 55 -13.63 8.61 7.93
CA PHE A 55 -13.25 8.43 9.33
C PHE A 55 -13.11 9.76 10.07
N LYS A 56 -12.42 10.74 9.46
CA LYS A 56 -12.30 12.08 10.05
C LYS A 56 -13.66 12.77 10.11
N ASN A 57 -14.48 12.65 9.08
CA ASN A 57 -15.81 13.27 9.07
C ASN A 57 -16.74 12.67 10.13
N ALA A 58 -16.59 11.38 10.47
CA ALA A 58 -17.38 10.71 11.49
C ALA A 58 -16.88 10.93 12.92
N THR A 59 -15.56 10.98 13.13
CA THR A 59 -14.95 11.00 14.48
C THR A 59 -14.34 12.33 14.88
N GLY A 60 -14.09 13.24 13.92
CA GLY A 60 -13.27 14.44 14.10
C GLY A 60 -11.77 14.17 14.17
N VAL A 61 -11.32 12.91 14.20
CA VAL A 61 -9.91 12.56 14.41
C VAL A 61 -9.25 12.10 13.10
N ALA A 62 -8.07 12.64 12.81
CA ALA A 62 -7.26 12.20 11.68
C ALA A 62 -6.74 10.77 11.89
N CYS A 63 -6.94 9.87 10.93
CA CYS A 63 -6.33 8.53 10.91
C CYS A 63 -4.92 8.56 10.25
N PRO A 64 -4.11 7.48 10.34
CA PRO A 64 -2.76 7.48 9.74
C PRO A 64 -2.74 7.73 8.21
N SER A 65 -3.81 7.38 7.50
CA SER A 65 -3.93 7.63 6.05
C SER A 65 -4.61 8.96 5.69
N CYS A 66 -4.95 9.81 6.66
CA CYS A 66 -5.50 11.13 6.37
C CYS A 66 -4.50 11.97 5.56
N GLY A 67 -4.97 12.56 4.46
CA GLY A 67 -4.13 13.36 3.58
C GLY A 67 -3.36 12.57 2.49
N THR A 68 -3.40 11.23 2.48
CA THR A 68 -2.72 10.42 1.45
C THR A 68 -3.15 10.82 0.03
N THR A 69 -4.44 11.01 -0.26
CA THR A 69 -4.90 11.45 -1.60
C THR A 69 -4.37 12.83 -1.97
N ARG A 70 -4.34 13.78 -1.03
CA ARG A 70 -3.77 15.13 -1.25
C ARG A 70 -2.28 15.07 -1.52
N SER A 71 -1.56 14.24 -0.77
CA SER A 71 -0.13 13.98 -0.98
C SER A 71 0.15 13.37 -2.36
N VAL A 72 -0.62 12.36 -2.79
CA VAL A 72 -0.51 11.79 -4.15
C VAL A 72 -0.78 12.83 -5.23
N MET A 73 -1.79 13.69 -5.06
CA MET A 73 -2.04 14.80 -6.00
C MET A 73 -0.89 15.82 -6.02
N ALA A 74 -0.27 16.12 -4.87
CA ALA A 74 0.91 16.98 -4.81
C ALA A 74 2.10 16.36 -5.54
N VAL A 75 2.36 15.05 -5.39
CA VAL A 75 3.37 14.32 -6.18
C VAL A 75 3.07 14.45 -7.68
N ALA A 76 1.81 14.24 -8.09
CA ALA A 76 1.41 14.34 -9.49
C ALA A 76 1.55 15.75 -10.08
N LYS A 77 1.56 16.80 -9.24
CA LYS A 77 1.85 18.18 -9.62
C LYS A 77 3.35 18.51 -9.59
N GLY A 78 4.21 17.57 -9.20
CA GLY A 78 5.66 17.78 -9.06
C GLY A 78 6.10 18.35 -7.70
N HIS A 79 5.18 18.51 -6.74
CA HIS A 79 5.46 19.10 -5.44
C HIS A 79 5.83 18.02 -4.40
N ILE A 80 7.03 17.46 -4.52
CA ILE A 80 7.47 16.33 -3.67
C ILE A 80 7.58 16.73 -2.19
N THR A 81 8.18 17.90 -1.90
CA THR A 81 8.31 18.39 -0.52
C THR A 81 6.95 18.59 0.13
N GLU A 82 6.00 19.19 -0.60
CA GLU A 82 4.62 19.38 -0.14
C GLU A 82 3.96 18.02 0.13
N ALA A 83 4.14 17.04 -0.75
CA ALA A 83 3.58 15.70 -0.57
C ALA A 83 4.07 15.03 0.72
N ILE A 84 5.36 15.15 1.04
CA ILE A 84 5.95 14.61 2.27
C ILE A 84 5.39 15.33 3.50
N LEU A 85 5.30 16.67 3.45
CA LEU A 85 4.77 17.49 4.53
C LEU A 85 3.29 17.19 4.79
N ILE A 86 2.50 16.92 3.74
CA ILE A 86 1.11 16.48 3.87
C ILE A 86 1.08 15.10 4.55
N ASN A 87 1.62 14.07 3.92
CA ASN A 87 1.66 12.72 4.49
C ASN A 87 2.71 11.87 3.76
N PRO A 88 3.79 11.40 4.41
CA PRO A 88 4.82 10.57 3.79
C PRO A 88 4.30 9.26 3.19
N ILE A 89 3.24 8.68 3.77
CA ILE A 89 2.59 7.49 3.22
C ILE A 89 2.05 7.78 1.82
N GLY A 90 1.63 9.02 1.55
CA GLY A 90 1.19 9.43 0.22
C GLY A 90 2.28 9.38 -0.85
N LEU A 91 3.54 9.68 -0.51
CA LEU A 91 4.66 9.51 -1.42
C LEU A 91 4.87 8.02 -1.75
N PHE A 92 4.85 7.15 -0.74
CA PHE A 92 4.96 5.70 -0.94
C PHE A 92 3.80 5.15 -1.78
N MET A 93 2.58 5.62 -1.53
CA MET A 93 1.40 5.24 -2.31
C MET A 93 1.49 5.72 -3.76
N ALA A 94 1.99 6.93 -4.03
CA ALA A 94 2.20 7.42 -5.39
C ALA A 94 3.18 6.52 -6.16
N LEU A 95 4.27 6.08 -5.52
CA LEU A 95 5.22 5.14 -6.11
C LEU A 95 4.56 3.78 -6.41
N LEU A 96 3.76 3.25 -5.48
CA LEU A 96 3.04 1.99 -5.69
C LEU A 96 2.00 2.08 -6.83
N MET A 97 1.31 3.21 -6.94
CA MET A 97 0.35 3.44 -8.03
C MET A 97 1.02 3.38 -9.41
N ILE A 98 2.30 3.70 -9.52
CA ILE A 98 3.07 3.59 -10.77
C ILE A 98 3.71 2.20 -10.91
N ALA A 99 4.36 1.70 -9.84
CA ALA A 99 5.13 0.46 -9.89
C ALA A 99 4.25 -0.78 -10.07
N LEU A 100 3.12 -0.88 -9.37
CA LEU A 100 2.27 -2.08 -9.39
C LEU A 100 1.61 -2.34 -10.77
N PRO A 101 1.05 -1.34 -11.48
CA PRO A 101 0.55 -1.56 -12.83
C PRO A 101 1.64 -1.99 -13.80
N LEU A 102 2.80 -1.34 -13.76
CA LEU A 102 3.92 -1.70 -14.62
C LEU A 102 4.41 -3.13 -14.35
N TRP A 103 4.50 -3.51 -13.09
CA TRP A 103 4.92 -4.86 -12.68
C TRP A 103 3.87 -5.92 -13.07
N LEU A 104 2.58 -5.63 -12.87
CA LEU A 104 1.49 -6.52 -13.27
C LEU A 104 1.48 -6.72 -14.79
N VAL A 105 1.58 -5.65 -15.57
CA VAL A 105 1.63 -5.70 -17.04
C VAL A 105 2.86 -6.47 -17.50
N TYR A 106 4.04 -6.21 -16.92
CA TYR A 106 5.26 -6.95 -17.21
C TYR A 106 5.08 -8.46 -17.03
N ASP A 107 4.52 -8.89 -15.90
CA ASP A 107 4.31 -10.31 -15.61
C ASP A 107 3.31 -10.96 -16.57
N VAL A 108 2.22 -10.26 -16.91
CA VAL A 108 1.22 -10.77 -17.85
C VAL A 108 1.79 -10.92 -19.25
N ILE A 109 2.54 -9.93 -19.75
CA ILE A 109 3.14 -9.96 -21.09
C ILE A 109 4.25 -11.01 -21.17
N THR A 110 5.12 -11.06 -20.16
CA THR A 110 6.26 -11.99 -20.13
C THR A 110 5.90 -13.38 -19.63
N LYS A 111 4.64 -13.60 -19.21
CA LYS A 111 4.13 -14.83 -18.59
C LYS A 111 4.94 -15.27 -17.36
N LYS A 112 5.50 -14.30 -16.64
CA LYS A 112 6.29 -14.51 -15.42
C LYS A 112 5.41 -14.37 -14.17
N ASP A 113 5.94 -14.83 -13.05
CA ASP A 113 5.30 -14.82 -11.73
C ASP A 113 6.07 -13.97 -10.71
N THR A 114 6.75 -12.91 -11.18
CA THR A 114 7.67 -12.12 -10.34
C THR A 114 6.92 -11.28 -9.30
N LEU A 115 5.73 -10.75 -9.63
CA LEU A 115 4.83 -10.07 -8.70
C LEU A 115 4.33 -11.05 -7.62
N TYR A 116 3.94 -12.26 -8.02
CA TYR A 116 3.50 -13.30 -7.07
C TYR A 116 4.63 -13.72 -6.11
N LYS A 117 5.83 -13.97 -6.64
CA LYS A 117 7.02 -14.26 -5.83
C LYS A 117 7.39 -13.08 -4.92
N GLY A 118 7.27 -11.85 -5.43
CA GLY A 118 7.44 -10.62 -4.67
C GLY A 118 6.47 -10.52 -3.50
N TYR A 119 5.18 -10.80 -3.73
CA TYR A 119 4.15 -10.87 -2.70
C TYR A 119 4.48 -11.91 -1.61
N LEU A 120 4.86 -13.14 -1.99
CA LEU A 120 5.23 -14.17 -1.02
C LEU A 120 6.46 -13.77 -0.19
N LYS A 121 7.45 -13.14 -0.81
CA LYS A 121 8.64 -12.62 -0.11
C LYS A 121 8.25 -11.50 0.86
N PHE A 122 7.43 -10.56 0.41
CA PHE A 122 6.93 -9.46 1.24
C PHE A 122 6.13 -9.96 2.43
N GLU A 123 5.20 -10.89 2.22
CA GLU A 123 4.41 -11.51 3.29
C GLU A 123 5.30 -12.17 4.34
N ASN A 124 6.32 -12.93 3.92
CA ASN A 124 7.27 -13.54 4.83
C ASN A 124 8.11 -12.50 5.59
N ILE A 125 8.53 -11.41 4.94
CA ILE A 125 9.28 -10.32 5.60
C ILE A 125 8.42 -9.62 6.66
N VAL A 126 7.17 -9.29 6.34
CA VAL A 126 6.26 -8.61 7.27
C VAL A 126 5.90 -9.50 8.47
N ARG A 127 5.87 -10.83 8.30
CA ARG A 127 5.66 -11.77 9.40
C ARG A 127 6.83 -11.83 10.40
N ILE A 128 8.00 -11.30 10.05
CA ILE A 128 9.12 -11.20 10.97
C ILE A 128 8.78 -10.18 12.06
N LYS A 129 8.72 -10.62 13.33
CA LYS A 129 8.21 -9.82 14.46
C LYS A 129 8.84 -8.43 14.56
N TRP A 130 10.17 -8.32 14.44
CA TRP A 130 10.84 -7.02 14.55
C TRP A 130 10.49 -6.08 13.39
N VAL A 131 10.30 -6.61 12.17
CA VAL A 131 9.84 -5.82 11.01
C VAL A 131 8.42 -5.34 11.24
N ALA A 132 7.52 -6.21 11.72
CA ALA A 132 6.16 -5.82 12.05
C ALA A 132 6.11 -4.73 13.13
N ILE A 133 6.93 -4.84 14.18
CA ILE A 133 7.05 -3.84 15.24
C ILE A 133 7.55 -2.51 14.66
N LEU A 134 8.59 -2.54 13.83
CA LEU A 134 9.12 -1.34 13.18
C LEU A 134 8.06 -0.65 12.32
N LEU A 135 7.34 -1.41 11.48
CA LEU A 135 6.24 -0.88 10.66
C LEU A 135 5.11 -0.28 11.50
N ALA A 136 4.74 -0.95 12.61
CA ALA A 136 3.73 -0.45 13.53
C ALA A 136 4.17 0.88 14.17
N ILE A 137 5.43 0.98 14.60
CA ILE A 137 6.00 2.23 15.14
C ILE A 137 5.94 3.34 14.10
N LEU A 138 6.37 3.07 12.85
CA LEU A 138 6.31 4.07 11.76
C LEU A 138 4.88 4.57 11.50
N ILE A 139 3.89 3.66 11.53
CA ILE A 139 2.48 4.02 11.37
C ILE A 139 2.00 4.89 12.54
N ILE A 140 2.36 4.55 13.78
CA ILE A 140 1.99 5.30 14.98
C ILE A 140 2.62 6.70 14.96
N LEU A 141 3.91 6.82 14.60
CA LEU A 141 4.59 8.11 14.48
C LEU A 141 3.92 9.00 13.42
N ASN A 142 3.61 8.42 12.25
CA ASN A 142 2.88 9.14 11.21
C ASN A 142 1.47 9.55 11.68
N TRP A 143 0.79 8.70 12.45
CA TRP A 143 -0.52 9.02 13.01
C TRP A 143 -0.46 10.19 13.99
N ALA A 144 0.48 10.16 14.94
CA ALA A 144 0.72 11.23 15.89
C ALA A 144 1.00 12.56 15.17
N TRP A 145 1.83 12.52 14.12
CA TRP A 145 2.11 13.70 13.31
C TRP A 145 0.87 14.24 12.58
N ASN A 146 -0.01 13.37 12.08
CA ASN A 146 -1.26 13.79 11.46
C ASN A 146 -2.22 14.46 12.46
N ILE A 147 -2.33 13.93 13.69
CA ILE A 147 -3.14 14.53 14.76
C ILE A 147 -2.60 15.93 15.11
N GLN A 148 -1.28 16.07 15.26
CA GLN A 148 -0.67 17.37 15.57
C GLN A 148 -0.94 18.43 14.50
N LYS A 149 -0.98 18.02 13.21
CA LYS A 149 -1.28 18.91 12.09
C LYS A 149 -2.78 19.25 11.95
N GLY A 150 -3.67 18.62 12.71
CA GLY A 150 -5.12 18.80 12.55
C GLY A 150 -5.67 18.34 11.20
N LEU A 151 -4.93 17.42 10.53
CA LEU A 151 -5.11 17.01 9.13
C LEU A 151 -6.50 16.52 8.80
#